data_AF-A0A5C5YQQ4-F1
#
_entry.id   AF-A0A5C5YQQ4-F1
#
_cell.length_a   1.000
_cell.length_b   1.000
_cell.length_c   1.000
_cell.angle_alpha   90.00
_cell.angle_beta   90.00
_cell.angle_gamma   90.00
#
_symmetry.space_group_name_H-M   'P 1'
#
loop_
_entity.id
_entity.type
_entity.pdbx_description
1 polymer ?
#
loop_
_entity_poly.entity_id
_entity_poly.type
_entity_poly.pdbx_seq_one_letter_code
_entity_poly.pdbx_strand_id
1 'polypeptide(L)'
;MRNHWIHRLAIGAAALAAMPATVNAGVLFSDSFNRADSANIDESLTGIVDNTGSALSADGVYSQPWVDPANETTGYDGDPGNGGGAQIGDNQLQLAVGPGTSNAYVNHNFINPEILAAGGFRVSLDVNDFSQNSEGQGGAFAVGMTAAEAAATNDAFNGNPSNAKMTNAFPTEFTDTVSDFWVGLRGDGTKELAWGNGPVPVSDPSFQVVDLDSKTGTISADFSFSSFAAGSDVAVSIYFNGVLQGTGAFQWSDSDANYIGIDTRDAQIVSLDNFSVSTLPEPGSLALLAMISGCGLVGRRL
;
A
#
# COMPACT_ATOMS: atom_id res chain seq x y z
N MET A 1 61.92 -27.01 48.95
CA MET A 1 60.81 -26.04 49.14
C MET A 1 61.11 -24.84 48.25
N ARG A 2 60.48 -24.74 47.07
CA ARG A 2 60.65 -23.61 46.14
C ARG A 2 59.27 -23.25 45.62
N ASN A 3 58.77 -22.11 46.07
CA ASN A 3 57.40 -21.64 45.85
C ASN A 3 57.19 -21.16 44.41
N HIS A 4 56.02 -21.53 43.90
CA HIS A 4 55.41 -21.15 42.62
C HIS A 4 55.13 -19.65 42.50
N TRP A 5 55.30 -19.09 41.30
CA TRP A 5 54.66 -17.85 40.86
C TRP A 5 54.05 -18.05 39.47
N ILE A 6 52.74 -18.31 39.44
CA ILE A 6 51.91 -18.43 38.24
C ILE A 6 51.46 -17.02 37.86
N HIS A 7 51.87 -16.52 36.69
CA HIS A 7 51.37 -15.28 36.11
C HIS A 7 50.01 -15.55 35.46
N ARG A 8 48.94 -15.06 36.09
CA ARG A 8 47.59 -15.06 35.49
C ARG A 8 47.44 -13.82 34.63
N LEU A 9 47.44 -14.00 33.32
CA LEU A 9 47.06 -12.98 32.35
C LEU A 9 45.53 -12.84 32.39
N ALA A 10 45.02 -11.76 32.97
CA ALA A 10 43.61 -11.43 32.94
C ALA A 10 43.28 -10.75 31.61
N ILE A 11 42.65 -11.49 30.69
CA ILE A 11 42.04 -10.91 29.50
C ILE A 11 40.69 -10.32 29.94
N GLY A 12 40.66 -9.01 30.17
CA GLY A 12 39.42 -8.28 30.37
C GLY A 12 38.68 -8.16 29.05
N ALA A 13 37.70 -9.03 28.81
CA ALA A 13 36.75 -8.86 27.72
C ALA A 13 35.82 -7.69 28.08
N ALA A 14 36.12 -6.51 27.56
CA ALA A 14 35.16 -5.40 27.56
C ALA A 14 34.05 -5.76 26.58
N ALA A 15 32.94 -6.30 27.10
CA ALA A 15 31.71 -6.41 26.34
C ALA A 15 31.19 -4.99 26.07
N LEU A 16 31.50 -4.43 24.90
CA LEU A 16 30.75 -3.29 24.38
C LEU A 16 29.32 -3.79 24.16
N ALA A 17 28.41 -3.39 25.05
CA ALA A 17 26.99 -3.50 24.80
C ALA A 17 26.66 -2.54 23.64
N ALA A 18 26.65 -3.06 22.42
CA ALA A 18 26.08 -2.35 21.29
C ALA A 18 24.58 -2.20 21.60
N MET A 19 24.15 -0.98 21.89
CA MET A 19 22.72 -0.70 21.96
C MET A 19 22.14 -0.93 20.57
N PRO A 20 21.08 -1.74 20.43
CA PRO A 20 20.44 -1.92 19.14
C PRO A 20 19.92 -0.55 18.69
N ALA A 21 20.41 -0.07 17.55
CA ALA A 21 19.73 1.01 16.85
C ALA A 21 18.40 0.43 16.34
N THR A 22 17.30 0.75 17.00
CA THR A 22 15.97 0.64 16.41
C THR A 22 15.87 1.71 15.35
N VAL A 23 15.99 1.32 14.08
CA VAL A 23 15.66 2.20 12.96
C VAL A 23 14.14 2.14 12.80
N ASN A 24 13.47 3.28 12.99
CA ASN A 24 12.05 3.40 12.73
C ASN A 24 11.81 3.46 11.21
N ALA A 25 10.70 2.89 10.74
CA ALA A 25 10.23 3.11 9.38
C ALA A 25 10.14 4.62 9.09
N GLY A 26 10.74 5.05 7.99
CA GLY A 26 10.64 6.44 7.53
C GLY A 26 9.35 6.61 6.74
N VAL A 27 8.47 7.51 7.18
CA VAL A 27 7.29 7.92 6.38
C VAL A 27 7.79 8.71 5.18
N LEU A 28 7.55 8.20 3.97
CA LEU A 28 7.86 8.87 2.71
C LEU A 28 6.75 9.83 2.33
N PHE A 29 5.51 9.36 2.45
CA PHE A 29 4.31 10.14 2.23
C PHE A 29 3.23 9.69 3.22
N SER A 30 2.46 10.63 3.76
CA SER A 30 1.22 10.30 4.44
C SER A 30 0.20 11.40 4.28
N ASP A 31 -1.06 11.01 4.18
CA ASP A 31 -2.20 11.90 4.17
C ASP A 31 -3.23 11.43 5.20
N SER A 32 -3.48 12.25 6.23
CA SER A 32 -4.53 12.01 7.24
C SER A 32 -5.89 12.62 6.85
N PHE A 33 -5.99 13.21 5.66
CA PHE A 33 -7.15 13.90 5.07
C PHE A 33 -7.85 14.92 5.98
N ASN A 34 -7.16 15.36 7.03
CA ASN A 34 -7.70 16.21 8.09
C ASN A 34 -7.62 17.67 7.66
N ARG A 35 -8.46 18.01 6.68
CA ARG A 35 -8.62 19.33 6.09
C ARG A 35 -10.11 19.66 5.92
N ALA A 36 -10.40 20.92 5.63
CA ALA A 36 -11.78 21.40 5.47
C ALA A 36 -12.49 20.68 4.31
N ASP A 37 -13.82 20.54 4.43
CA ASP A 37 -14.64 19.94 3.39
C ASP A 37 -14.44 20.65 2.04
N SER A 38 -14.13 19.89 1.01
CA SER A 38 -13.89 20.41 -0.35
C SER A 38 -14.07 19.31 -1.39
N ALA A 39 -14.62 19.65 -2.55
CA ALA A 39 -14.69 18.74 -3.69
C ALA A 39 -13.30 18.54 -4.34
N ASN A 40 -12.35 19.45 -4.11
CA ASN A 40 -10.96 19.28 -4.51
C ASN A 40 -10.22 18.59 -3.36
N ILE A 41 -9.81 17.33 -3.58
CA ILE A 41 -9.30 16.47 -2.50
C ILE A 41 -7.94 16.92 -1.95
N ASP A 42 -7.24 17.82 -2.63
CA ASP A 42 -5.91 18.30 -2.27
C ASP A 42 -5.73 19.82 -2.43
N GLU A 43 -6.83 20.59 -2.34
CA GLU A 43 -6.84 22.05 -2.27
C GLU A 43 -5.89 22.59 -1.17
N SER A 44 -5.69 21.80 -0.12
CA SER A 44 -4.83 22.14 1.01
C SER A 44 -3.87 20.99 1.33
N LEU A 45 -2.63 21.35 1.66
CA LEU A 45 -1.63 20.40 2.19
C LEU A 45 -1.84 20.07 3.67
N THR A 46 -2.91 20.53 4.31
CA THR A 46 -3.20 20.19 5.71
C THR A 46 -3.45 18.68 5.84
N GLY A 47 -2.77 18.03 6.79
CA GLY A 47 -2.79 16.59 6.98
C GLY A 47 -1.78 15.82 6.11
N ILE A 48 -1.09 16.50 5.19
CA ILE A 48 -0.11 15.88 4.29
C ILE A 48 1.30 16.02 4.87
N VAL A 49 2.02 14.92 4.90
CA VAL A 49 3.46 14.86 5.13
C VAL A 49 4.10 14.33 3.86
N ASP A 50 4.91 15.17 3.20
CA ASP A 50 5.69 14.79 2.02
C ASP A 50 7.19 14.81 2.37
N ASN A 51 7.77 13.62 2.51
CA ASN A 51 9.22 13.41 2.64
C ASN A 51 9.80 12.73 1.39
N THR A 52 9.08 12.71 0.28
CA THR A 52 9.52 12.07 -0.97
C THR A 52 10.56 12.88 -1.72
N GLY A 53 10.66 14.19 -1.42
CA GLY A 53 11.53 15.15 -2.11
C GLY A 53 10.94 15.70 -3.42
N SER A 54 9.72 15.30 -3.81
CA SER A 54 9.06 15.73 -5.05
C SER A 54 8.43 17.13 -4.98
N ALA A 55 8.30 17.71 -3.78
CA ALA A 55 7.75 19.05 -3.54
C ALA A 55 6.33 19.20 -4.10
N LEU A 56 5.44 18.28 -3.70
CA LEU A 56 4.04 18.29 -4.11
C LEU A 56 3.35 19.59 -3.67
N SER A 57 2.72 20.29 -4.60
CA SER A 57 1.92 21.48 -4.31
C SER A 57 0.49 21.10 -3.95
N ALA A 58 -0.22 22.00 -3.26
CA ALA A 58 -1.68 21.95 -3.24
C ALA A 58 -2.23 21.91 -4.68
N ASP A 59 -3.36 21.24 -4.88
CA ASP A 59 -4.00 20.99 -6.19
C ASP A 59 -3.03 20.29 -7.17
N GLY A 60 -2.36 19.25 -6.69
CA GLY A 60 -1.27 18.58 -7.41
C GLY A 60 -0.67 17.38 -6.70
N VAL A 61 -1.11 17.09 -5.48
CA VAL A 61 -0.78 15.86 -4.74
C VAL A 61 -1.45 14.66 -5.37
N TYR A 62 -2.73 14.78 -5.76
CA TYR A 62 -3.51 13.69 -6.32
C TYR A 62 -3.92 13.97 -7.77
N SER A 63 -4.10 12.90 -8.52
CA SER A 63 -4.80 12.93 -9.80
C SER A 63 -5.93 11.91 -9.80
N GLN A 64 -7.04 12.29 -10.41
CA GLN A 64 -8.31 11.57 -10.35
C GLN A 64 -8.77 11.22 -11.78
N PRO A 65 -8.23 10.15 -12.37
CA PRO A 65 -8.46 9.83 -13.78
C PRO A 65 -9.90 9.37 -14.05
N TRP A 66 -10.61 8.90 -13.02
CA TRP A 66 -12.04 8.61 -13.07
C TRP A 66 -12.76 9.25 -11.87
N VAL A 67 -13.30 10.44 -12.12
CA VAL A 67 -14.15 11.19 -11.20
C VAL A 67 -15.20 11.90 -12.03
N ASP A 68 -16.38 12.11 -11.44
CA ASP A 68 -17.44 12.90 -12.04
C ASP A 68 -16.88 14.24 -12.58
N PRO A 69 -17.02 14.56 -13.89
CA PRO A 69 -16.52 15.80 -14.47
C PRO A 69 -17.13 17.07 -13.86
N ALA A 70 -18.29 16.96 -13.21
CA ALA A 70 -18.96 18.05 -12.52
C ALA A 70 -18.45 18.27 -11.07
N ASN A 71 -17.64 17.34 -10.54
CA ASN A 71 -17.23 17.27 -9.13
C ASN A 71 -16.79 18.62 -8.55
N GLU A 72 -15.83 19.30 -9.21
CA GLU A 72 -15.29 20.58 -8.72
C GLU A 72 -16.00 21.83 -9.29
N THR A 73 -16.96 21.68 -10.21
CA THR A 73 -17.58 22.83 -10.89
C THR A 73 -18.97 23.16 -10.39
N THR A 74 -19.90 22.20 -10.48
CA THR A 74 -21.28 22.35 -10.03
C THR A 74 -21.62 21.44 -8.84
N GLY A 75 -20.64 20.64 -8.40
CA GLY A 75 -20.84 19.49 -7.54
C GLY A 75 -21.18 18.25 -8.36
N TYR A 76 -20.94 17.08 -7.77
CA TYR A 76 -21.24 15.78 -8.39
C TYR A 76 -22.72 15.70 -8.82
N ASP A 77 -22.96 15.19 -10.02
CA ASP A 77 -24.29 15.05 -10.62
C ASP A 77 -24.92 13.66 -10.35
N GLY A 78 -24.10 12.71 -9.90
CA GLY A 78 -24.52 11.36 -9.52
C GLY A 78 -24.79 10.44 -10.71
N ASP A 79 -24.21 10.70 -11.88
CA ASP A 79 -24.22 9.79 -13.03
C ASP A 79 -23.11 8.73 -12.89
N PRO A 80 -23.44 7.45 -12.59
CA PRO A 80 -22.42 6.41 -12.45
C PRO A 80 -21.64 6.15 -13.75
N GLY A 81 -22.11 6.63 -14.91
CA GLY A 81 -21.44 6.48 -16.20
C GLY A 81 -20.26 7.42 -16.42
N ASN A 82 -20.08 8.45 -15.59
CA ASN A 82 -18.99 9.42 -15.70
C ASN A 82 -18.02 9.40 -14.49
N GLY A 83 -18.25 8.50 -13.53
CA GLY A 83 -17.50 8.40 -12.28
C GLY A 83 -18.36 8.80 -11.08
N GLY A 84 -17.97 8.35 -9.89
CA GLY A 84 -18.51 8.90 -8.64
C GLY A 84 -17.82 10.23 -8.32
N GLY A 85 -18.44 11.01 -7.43
CA GLY A 85 -17.82 12.20 -6.86
C GLY A 85 -16.64 11.84 -5.94
N ALA A 86 -15.83 12.85 -5.66
CA ALA A 86 -14.72 12.76 -4.73
C ALA A 86 -14.63 14.05 -3.92
N GLN A 87 -14.37 13.93 -2.63
CA GLN A 87 -14.24 15.09 -1.76
C GLN A 87 -13.43 14.76 -0.53
N ILE A 88 -12.99 15.81 0.16
CA ILE A 88 -12.80 15.75 1.59
C ILE A 88 -14.14 16.04 2.24
N GLY A 89 -14.58 15.15 3.11
CA GLY A 89 -15.79 15.32 3.91
C GLY A 89 -15.58 14.77 5.31
N ASP A 90 -15.98 15.52 6.32
CA ASP A 90 -15.84 15.13 7.74
C ASP A 90 -14.39 14.78 8.13
N ASN A 91 -13.41 15.48 7.53
CA ASN A 91 -11.96 15.26 7.69
C ASN A 91 -11.46 13.90 7.18
N GLN A 92 -12.12 13.32 6.17
CA GLN A 92 -11.74 12.05 5.55
C GLN A 92 -11.76 12.19 4.02
N LEU A 93 -11.00 11.35 3.34
CA LEU A 93 -11.15 11.18 1.89
C LEU A 93 -12.44 10.41 1.64
N GLN A 94 -13.30 10.97 0.81
CA GLN A 94 -14.53 10.33 0.37
C GLN A 94 -14.46 10.15 -1.14
N LEU A 95 -14.45 8.90 -1.57
CA LEU A 95 -14.50 8.51 -2.98
C LEU A 95 -15.79 7.75 -3.26
N ALA A 96 -16.15 7.62 -4.54
CA ALA A 96 -17.43 7.07 -4.96
C ALA A 96 -18.60 7.76 -4.25
N VAL A 97 -18.56 9.11 -4.18
CA VAL A 97 -19.65 9.92 -3.63
C VAL A 97 -20.82 9.91 -4.62
N GLY A 98 -21.94 9.33 -4.21
CA GLY A 98 -23.02 8.94 -5.11
C GLY A 98 -22.78 7.58 -5.77
N PRO A 99 -23.64 7.17 -6.71
CA PRO A 99 -23.46 5.90 -7.39
C PRO A 99 -22.25 5.95 -8.32
N GLY A 100 -21.34 4.97 -8.22
CA GLY A 100 -20.25 4.82 -9.19
C GLY A 100 -18.95 4.30 -8.60
N THR A 101 -17.86 4.60 -9.30
CA THR A 101 -16.49 4.34 -8.90
C THR A 101 -15.70 5.62 -8.97
N SER A 102 -14.77 5.79 -8.05
CA SER A 102 -13.80 6.87 -8.14
C SER A 102 -12.44 6.35 -7.74
N ASN A 103 -11.42 6.85 -8.42
CA ASN A 103 -10.04 6.53 -8.13
C ASN A 103 -9.19 7.80 -8.05
N ALA A 104 -8.09 7.65 -7.33
CA ALA A 104 -7.08 8.69 -7.20
C ALA A 104 -5.71 8.03 -7.11
N TYR A 105 -4.67 8.70 -7.57
CA TYR A 105 -3.30 8.27 -7.31
C TYR A 105 -2.46 9.46 -6.87
N VAL A 106 -1.45 9.20 -6.05
CA VAL A 106 -0.51 10.24 -5.64
C VAL A 106 0.39 10.54 -6.83
N ASN A 107 0.56 11.82 -7.16
CA ASN A 107 1.43 12.32 -8.24
C ASN A 107 2.92 12.23 -7.90
N HIS A 108 3.34 11.07 -7.39
CA HIS A 108 4.72 10.75 -7.07
C HIS A 108 5.01 9.30 -7.44
N ASN A 109 6.17 9.10 -8.07
CA ASN A 109 6.68 7.77 -8.36
C ASN A 109 7.53 7.28 -7.19
N PHE A 110 7.03 6.32 -6.41
CA PHE A 110 7.65 5.84 -5.18
C PHE A 110 8.84 4.91 -5.46
N ILE A 111 9.91 5.48 -6.01
CA ILE A 111 11.20 4.83 -6.32
C ILE A 111 12.35 5.43 -5.50
N ASN A 112 12.02 6.05 -4.37
CA ASN A 112 12.96 6.69 -3.46
C ASN A 112 14.12 5.74 -3.08
N PRO A 113 15.40 6.17 -3.13
CA PRO A 113 16.55 5.31 -2.80
C PRO A 113 16.45 4.69 -1.40
N GLU A 114 15.80 5.36 -0.46
CA GLU A 114 15.56 4.90 0.90
C GLU A 114 14.71 3.62 0.94
N ILE A 115 13.83 3.39 -0.05
CA ILE A 115 13.05 2.15 -0.18
C ILE A 115 13.98 0.98 -0.43
N LEU A 116 14.91 1.10 -1.39
CA LEU A 116 15.86 0.04 -1.70
C LEU A 116 16.83 -0.20 -0.53
N ALA A 117 17.25 0.87 0.16
CA ALA A 117 18.08 0.77 1.35
C ALA A 117 17.39 -0.01 2.49
N ALA A 118 16.08 0.19 2.66
CA ALA A 118 15.27 -0.52 3.64
C ALA A 118 14.84 -1.94 3.20
N GLY A 119 15.16 -2.34 1.96
CA GLY A 119 14.74 -3.60 1.36
C GLY A 119 13.26 -3.65 0.96
N GLY A 120 12.58 -2.50 0.88
CA GLY A 120 11.17 -2.43 0.55
C GLY A 120 10.41 -1.24 1.13
N PHE A 121 9.10 -1.24 0.92
CA PHE A 121 8.17 -0.25 1.49
C PHE A 121 6.88 -0.89 2.00
N ARG A 122 6.12 -0.13 2.77
CA ARG A 122 4.76 -0.44 3.22
C ARG A 122 3.79 0.58 2.65
N VAL A 123 2.62 0.10 2.23
CA VAL A 123 1.43 0.93 1.99
C VAL A 123 0.41 0.62 3.08
N SER A 124 -0.27 1.65 3.60
CA SER A 124 -1.35 1.51 4.58
C SER A 124 -2.48 2.47 4.24
N LEU A 125 -3.72 2.02 4.45
CA LEU A 125 -4.94 2.79 4.21
C LEU A 125 -6.01 2.36 5.21
N ASP A 126 -6.67 3.33 5.85
CA ASP A 126 -7.88 3.06 6.63
C ASP A 126 -9.09 3.10 5.72
N VAL A 127 -9.90 2.05 5.77
CA VAL A 127 -11.21 1.98 5.12
C VAL A 127 -12.25 2.10 6.22
N ASN A 128 -12.82 3.29 6.37
CA ASN A 128 -13.65 3.67 7.51
C ASN A 128 -15.12 3.34 7.33
N ASP A 129 -15.64 3.50 6.12
CA ASP A 129 -17.04 3.23 5.83
C ASP A 129 -17.30 2.93 4.35
N PHE A 130 -18.29 2.09 4.11
CA PHE A 130 -18.96 1.89 2.82
C PHE A 130 -20.24 1.06 3.03
N SER A 131 -21.29 1.36 2.27
CA SER A 131 -22.66 0.97 2.58
C SER A 131 -23.05 -0.43 2.11
N GLN A 132 -22.53 -0.88 0.96
CA GLN A 132 -23.06 -2.08 0.29
C GLN A 132 -22.39 -3.38 0.71
N ASN A 133 -23.17 -4.46 0.73
CA ASN A 133 -22.73 -5.79 1.16
C ASN A 133 -22.55 -6.79 -0.01
N SER A 134 -21.95 -6.37 -1.14
CA SER A 134 -21.41 -7.32 -2.13
C SER A 134 -19.91 -7.18 -2.38
N GLU A 135 -19.30 -8.21 -2.96
CA GLU A 135 -17.87 -8.26 -3.35
C GLU A 135 -17.47 -7.10 -4.30
N GLY A 136 -18.45 -6.49 -4.95
CA GLY A 136 -18.24 -5.37 -5.88
C GLY A 136 -18.10 -4.01 -5.23
N GLN A 137 -17.97 -3.90 -3.91
CA GLN A 137 -17.87 -2.61 -3.21
C GLN A 137 -16.83 -2.63 -2.11
N GLY A 138 -16.21 -1.47 -1.88
CA GLY A 138 -15.23 -1.25 -0.84
C GLY A 138 -14.12 -0.30 -1.28
N GLY A 139 -12.99 -0.39 -0.58
CA GLY A 139 -11.82 0.44 -0.79
C GLY A 139 -10.55 -0.39 -0.95
N ALA A 140 -9.70 0.01 -1.88
CA ALA A 140 -8.50 -0.72 -2.26
C ALA A 140 -7.33 0.24 -2.55
N PHE A 141 -6.12 -0.30 -2.53
CA PHE A 141 -4.94 0.36 -3.09
C PHE A 141 -4.22 -0.55 -4.09
N ALA A 142 -3.48 0.08 -5.01
CA ALA A 142 -2.71 -0.58 -6.05
C ALA A 142 -1.30 0.02 -6.15
N VAL A 143 -0.32 -0.80 -6.52
CA VAL A 143 1.10 -0.40 -6.68
C VAL A 143 1.66 -0.92 -8.00
N GLY A 144 2.82 -0.40 -8.40
CA GLY A 144 3.49 -0.87 -9.61
C GLY A 144 2.79 -0.42 -10.89
N MET A 145 2.51 0.88 -11.00
CA MET A 145 1.99 1.50 -12.22
C MET A 145 2.96 2.57 -12.71
N THR A 146 3.04 2.77 -14.01
CA THR A 146 3.55 4.00 -14.60
C THR A 146 2.55 5.16 -14.39
N ALA A 147 3.02 6.40 -14.57
CA ALA A 147 2.13 7.58 -14.54
C ALA A 147 1.03 7.48 -15.61
N ALA A 148 1.37 6.94 -16.79
CA ALA A 148 0.45 6.83 -17.91
C ALA A 148 -0.62 5.77 -17.66
N GLU A 149 -0.25 4.64 -17.07
CA GLU A 149 -1.21 3.60 -16.66
C GLU A 149 -2.15 4.11 -15.59
N ALA A 150 -1.63 4.73 -14.53
CA ALA A 150 -2.43 5.33 -13.48
C ALA A 150 -3.40 6.38 -14.07
N ALA A 151 -2.93 7.28 -14.94
CA ALA A 151 -3.76 8.29 -15.59
C ALA A 151 -4.78 7.73 -16.60
N ALA A 152 -4.59 6.51 -17.10
CA ALA A 152 -5.50 5.86 -18.05
C ALA A 152 -6.65 5.11 -17.37
N THR A 153 -6.62 4.95 -16.04
CA THR A 153 -7.63 4.15 -15.34
C THR A 153 -9.00 4.82 -15.34
N ASN A 154 -10.02 3.99 -15.39
CA ASN A 154 -11.42 4.34 -15.55
C ASN A 154 -12.23 3.65 -14.44
N ASP A 155 -13.49 3.32 -14.72
CA ASP A 155 -14.39 2.64 -13.80
C ASP A 155 -13.83 1.29 -13.32
N ALA A 156 -13.72 1.13 -12.00
CA ALA A 156 -13.22 -0.08 -11.37
C ALA A 156 -14.09 -1.34 -11.58
N PHE A 157 -15.30 -1.23 -12.15
CA PHE A 157 -16.26 -2.35 -12.15
C PHE A 157 -17.20 -2.45 -13.36
N ASN A 158 -17.30 -1.49 -14.28
CA ASN A 158 -18.34 -1.56 -15.34
C ASN A 158 -18.24 -2.73 -16.33
N GLY A 159 -17.34 -3.69 -16.14
CA GLY A 159 -17.28 -4.92 -16.93
C GLY A 159 -17.14 -4.64 -18.42
N ASN A 160 -16.56 -3.48 -18.76
CA ASN A 160 -16.08 -3.22 -20.10
C ASN A 160 -14.60 -3.57 -20.10
N PRO A 161 -14.17 -4.63 -20.79
CA PRO A 161 -12.78 -5.10 -20.76
C PRO A 161 -11.81 -4.13 -21.45
N SER A 162 -12.32 -3.04 -22.03
CA SER A 162 -11.54 -1.95 -22.62
C SER A 162 -11.20 -0.86 -21.60
N ASN A 163 -11.71 -0.94 -20.37
CA ASN A 163 -11.54 0.08 -19.35
C ASN A 163 -10.41 -0.32 -18.39
N ALA A 164 -9.24 0.31 -18.56
CA ALA A 164 -8.15 0.14 -17.61
C ALA A 164 -8.63 0.43 -16.17
N LYS A 165 -8.22 -0.38 -15.20
CA LYS A 165 -8.53 -0.14 -13.78
C LYS A 165 -7.31 -0.35 -12.91
N MET A 166 -7.27 0.33 -11.76
CA MET A 166 -6.14 0.20 -10.84
C MET A 166 -6.16 -1.17 -10.17
N THR A 167 -7.32 -1.65 -9.73
CA THR A 167 -7.40 -2.89 -8.94
C THR A 167 -8.36 -3.90 -9.54
N ASN A 168 -8.21 -5.16 -9.14
CA ASN A 168 -9.14 -6.22 -9.45
C ASN A 168 -9.93 -6.70 -8.23
N ALA A 169 -9.95 -5.91 -7.16
CA ALA A 169 -10.54 -6.28 -5.89
C ALA A 169 -12.07 -6.44 -5.96
N PHE A 170 -12.72 -5.77 -6.91
CA PHE A 170 -14.17 -5.68 -7.09
C PHE A 170 -14.61 -6.46 -8.34
N PRO A 171 -14.86 -7.78 -8.23
CA PRO A 171 -14.88 -8.68 -9.38
C PRO A 171 -16.14 -8.53 -10.25
N THR A 172 -15.94 -8.19 -11.52
CA THR A 172 -16.91 -8.41 -12.62
C THR A 172 -16.19 -8.90 -13.88
N GLU A 173 -15.05 -8.29 -14.21
CA GLU A 173 -14.12 -8.69 -15.27
C GLU A 173 -12.68 -8.48 -14.82
N PHE A 174 -11.69 -9.08 -15.48
CA PHE A 174 -10.34 -9.22 -14.93
C PHE A 174 -9.21 -8.89 -15.91
N THR A 175 -9.48 -8.39 -17.12
CA THR A 175 -8.49 -8.36 -18.22
C THR A 175 -7.73 -7.03 -18.37
N ASP A 176 -8.01 -6.06 -17.52
CA ASP A 176 -7.70 -4.64 -17.70
C ASP A 176 -7.10 -3.98 -16.44
N THR A 177 -6.70 -4.77 -15.45
CA THR A 177 -5.97 -4.25 -14.28
C THR A 177 -4.56 -3.83 -14.70
N VAL A 178 -4.21 -2.56 -14.47
CA VAL A 178 -2.91 -1.99 -14.88
C VAL A 178 -1.86 -2.01 -13.77
N SER A 179 -2.25 -2.20 -12.51
CA SER A 179 -1.29 -2.33 -11.41
C SER A 179 -0.60 -3.68 -11.43
N ASP A 180 0.65 -3.73 -11.02
CA ASP A 180 1.34 -4.99 -10.76
C ASP A 180 0.78 -5.76 -9.55
N PHE A 181 0.34 -5.05 -8.51
CA PHE A 181 -0.24 -5.66 -7.32
C PHE A 181 -1.28 -4.77 -6.66
N TRP A 182 -2.33 -5.39 -6.09
CA TRP A 182 -3.41 -4.68 -5.42
C TRP A 182 -3.90 -5.41 -4.18
N VAL A 183 -4.47 -4.65 -3.24
CA VAL A 183 -5.12 -5.14 -2.03
C VAL A 183 -6.42 -4.35 -1.83
N GLY A 184 -7.53 -5.04 -1.58
CA GLY A 184 -8.82 -4.41 -1.36
C GLY A 184 -9.61 -5.03 -0.23
N LEU A 185 -10.25 -4.16 0.55
CA LEU A 185 -11.28 -4.54 1.51
C LEU A 185 -12.62 -4.46 0.78
N ARG A 186 -13.34 -5.58 0.70
CA ARG A 186 -14.62 -5.66 0.00
C ARG A 186 -15.71 -6.19 0.91
N GLY A 187 -16.92 -5.70 0.69
CA GLY A 187 -18.02 -5.93 1.60
C GLY A 187 -18.92 -7.04 1.13
N ASP A 188 -18.51 -8.30 1.11
CA ASP A 188 -19.49 -9.37 0.92
C ASP A 188 -20.17 -9.73 2.26
N GLY A 189 -21.01 -10.77 2.28
CA GLY A 189 -21.72 -11.19 3.49
C GLY A 189 -20.78 -11.66 4.62
N THR A 190 -19.55 -12.06 4.30
CA THR A 190 -18.53 -12.48 5.26
C THR A 190 -17.45 -11.43 5.53
N LYS A 191 -17.41 -10.34 4.76
CA LYS A 191 -16.42 -9.26 4.79
C LYS A 191 -15.07 -9.81 4.40
N GLU A 192 -14.50 -9.34 3.30
CA GLU A 192 -13.34 -10.00 2.71
C GLU A 192 -12.19 -9.04 2.49
N LEU A 193 -10.99 -9.52 2.75
CA LEU A 193 -9.76 -8.93 2.24
C LEU A 193 -9.33 -9.74 1.02
N ALA A 194 -9.23 -9.08 -0.13
CA ALA A 194 -8.77 -9.67 -1.38
C ALA A 194 -7.45 -9.05 -1.83
N TRP A 195 -6.58 -9.85 -2.43
CA TRP A 195 -5.35 -9.37 -3.07
C TRP A 195 -4.95 -10.22 -4.26
N GLY A 196 -4.14 -9.65 -5.15
CA GLY A 196 -3.66 -10.33 -6.32
C GLY A 196 -2.67 -9.47 -7.11
N ASN A 197 -2.13 -10.07 -8.17
CA ASN A 197 -1.17 -9.42 -9.05
C ASN A 197 -1.71 -9.32 -10.48
N GLY A 198 -1.76 -8.10 -11.01
CA GLY A 198 -2.24 -7.83 -12.37
C GLY A 198 -3.68 -8.29 -12.66
N PRO A 199 -3.98 -8.54 -13.95
CA PRO A 199 -5.29 -9.00 -14.42
C PRO A 199 -5.53 -10.48 -14.07
N VAL A 200 -6.01 -10.74 -12.85
CA VAL A 200 -6.17 -12.09 -12.29
C VAL A 200 -7.64 -12.45 -12.01
N PRO A 201 -8.21 -13.54 -12.56
CA PRO A 201 -9.59 -13.93 -12.28
C PRO A 201 -9.75 -14.58 -10.90
N VAL A 202 -10.95 -14.47 -10.29
CA VAL A 202 -11.27 -15.06 -8.96
C VAL A 202 -10.99 -16.57 -8.87
N SER A 203 -11.04 -17.29 -9.99
CA SER A 203 -10.73 -18.72 -10.04
C SER A 203 -9.23 -19.04 -10.06
N ASP A 204 -8.38 -18.04 -10.30
CA ASP A 204 -6.94 -18.23 -10.36
C ASP A 204 -6.34 -18.31 -8.95
N PRO A 205 -5.40 -19.25 -8.70
CA PRO A 205 -4.72 -19.34 -7.42
C PRO A 205 -3.92 -18.10 -7.00
N SER A 206 -3.69 -17.12 -7.85
CA SER A 206 -3.07 -15.83 -7.48
C SER A 206 -4.09 -14.78 -7.02
N PHE A 207 -5.39 -15.01 -7.22
CA PHE A 207 -6.46 -14.24 -6.57
C PHE A 207 -6.71 -14.84 -5.18
N GLN A 208 -6.35 -14.09 -4.15
CA GLN A 208 -6.46 -14.55 -2.77
C GLN A 208 -7.55 -13.78 -2.05
N VAL A 209 -8.28 -14.48 -1.19
CA VAL A 209 -9.36 -13.93 -0.38
C VAL A 209 -9.32 -14.56 1.00
N VAL A 210 -9.61 -13.76 2.03
CA VAL A 210 -9.84 -14.24 3.38
C VAL A 210 -11.02 -13.50 4.01
N ASP A 211 -11.83 -14.25 4.76
CA ASP A 211 -12.91 -13.70 5.58
C ASP A 211 -12.36 -12.90 6.76
N LEU A 212 -13.02 -11.80 7.09
CA LEU A 212 -12.64 -10.89 8.17
C LEU A 212 -13.77 -10.73 9.19
N ASP A 213 -13.39 -10.37 10.42
CA ASP A 213 -14.38 -10.07 11.47
C ASP A 213 -15.05 -8.69 11.28
N SER A 214 -14.45 -7.80 10.47
CA SER A 214 -14.92 -6.43 10.23
C SER A 214 -14.88 -6.06 8.76
N LYS A 215 -15.87 -5.25 8.33
CA LYS A 215 -16.00 -4.70 6.98
C LYS A 215 -15.10 -3.46 6.78
N THR A 216 -14.61 -2.90 7.88
CA THR A 216 -13.84 -1.66 7.93
C THR A 216 -12.63 -1.87 8.84
N GLY A 217 -11.56 -1.13 8.59
CA GLY A 217 -10.29 -1.24 9.29
C GLY A 217 -9.12 -0.80 8.44
N THR A 218 -7.92 -1.01 8.96
CA THR A 218 -6.67 -0.67 8.26
C THR A 218 -6.22 -1.84 7.40
N ILE A 219 -6.15 -1.64 6.09
CA ILE A 219 -5.45 -2.54 5.18
C ILE A 219 -4.02 -2.05 5.01
N SER A 220 -3.05 -2.96 5.00
CA SER A 220 -1.66 -2.62 4.69
C SER A 220 -0.91 -3.78 4.06
N ALA A 221 0.14 -3.47 3.31
CA ALA A 221 1.01 -4.48 2.71
C ALA A 221 2.47 -4.06 2.77
N ASP A 222 3.33 -5.01 3.14
CA ASP A 222 4.79 -4.91 3.08
C ASP A 222 5.28 -5.48 1.75
N PHE A 223 6.00 -4.69 0.97
CA PHE A 223 6.59 -5.04 -0.31
C PHE A 223 8.11 -5.15 -0.13
N SER A 224 8.66 -6.36 -0.17
CA SER A 224 10.08 -6.64 0.01
C SER A 224 10.74 -7.02 -1.32
N PHE A 225 11.77 -6.28 -1.73
CA PHE A 225 12.47 -6.46 -3.00
C PHE A 225 13.83 -5.78 -2.97
N SER A 226 14.63 -5.99 -4.03
CA SER A 226 16.00 -5.45 -4.13
C SER A 226 16.22 -4.47 -5.29
N SER A 227 15.23 -4.31 -6.17
CA SER A 227 15.32 -3.48 -7.37
C SER A 227 13.94 -3.12 -7.90
N PHE A 228 13.81 -1.92 -8.50
CA PHE A 228 12.65 -1.49 -9.29
C PHE A 228 12.78 -1.82 -10.78
N ALA A 229 13.79 -2.59 -11.19
CA ALA A 229 13.92 -3.03 -12.58
C ALA A 229 12.78 -4.01 -12.94
N ALA A 230 12.26 -3.89 -14.16
CA ALA A 230 11.28 -4.82 -14.70
C ALA A 230 11.76 -6.28 -14.56
N GLY A 231 10.84 -7.16 -14.16
CA GLY A 231 11.10 -8.57 -13.88
C GLY A 231 11.72 -8.84 -12.51
N SER A 232 12.02 -7.84 -11.68
CA SER A 232 12.53 -8.08 -10.33
C SER A 232 11.42 -8.61 -9.43
N ASP A 233 11.72 -9.68 -8.68
CA ASP A 233 10.76 -10.29 -7.76
C ASP A 233 10.45 -9.39 -6.56
N VAL A 234 9.17 -9.35 -6.21
CA VAL A 234 8.64 -8.67 -5.02
C VAL A 234 7.87 -9.68 -4.19
N ALA A 235 8.26 -9.82 -2.92
CA ALA A 235 7.50 -10.58 -1.94
C ALA A 235 6.56 -9.64 -1.18
N VAL A 236 5.31 -10.07 -0.95
CA VAL A 236 4.29 -9.26 -0.30
C VAL A 236 3.76 -9.94 0.95
N SER A 237 3.65 -9.21 2.06
CA SER A 237 2.91 -9.62 3.26
C SER A 237 1.73 -8.69 3.48
N ILE A 238 0.53 -9.23 3.61
CA ILE A 238 -0.72 -8.47 3.66
C ILE A 238 -1.29 -8.53 5.08
N TYR A 239 -1.70 -7.38 5.60
CA TYR A 239 -2.20 -7.23 6.97
C TYR A 239 -3.56 -6.54 6.98
N PHE A 240 -4.38 -6.95 7.94
CA PHE A 240 -5.61 -6.26 8.33
C PHE A 240 -5.55 -5.95 9.82
N ASN A 241 -5.72 -4.67 10.19
CA ASN A 241 -5.57 -4.18 11.56
C ASN A 241 -4.25 -4.63 12.23
N GLY A 242 -3.16 -4.65 11.45
CA GLY A 242 -1.83 -5.07 11.89
C GLY A 242 -1.63 -6.58 12.05
N VAL A 243 -2.65 -7.41 11.78
CA VAL A 243 -2.57 -8.87 11.82
C VAL A 243 -2.30 -9.40 10.41
N LEU A 244 -1.28 -10.26 10.27
CA LEU A 244 -0.94 -10.91 9.00
C LEU A 244 -2.11 -11.80 8.55
N GLN A 245 -2.62 -11.52 7.36
CA GLN A 245 -3.72 -12.24 6.73
C GLN A 245 -3.23 -13.22 5.65
N GLY A 246 -2.16 -12.86 4.96
CA GLY A 246 -1.61 -13.69 3.90
C GLY A 246 -0.34 -13.13 3.29
N THR A 247 0.12 -13.82 2.25
CA THR A 247 1.31 -13.42 1.49
C THR A 247 1.00 -13.48 -0.01
N GLY A 248 1.77 -12.74 -0.79
CA GLY A 248 1.73 -12.76 -2.25
C GLY A 248 3.13 -12.58 -2.83
N ALA A 249 3.22 -12.66 -4.16
CA ALA A 249 4.44 -12.30 -4.88
C ALA A 249 4.07 -11.85 -6.30
N PHE A 250 4.91 -10.98 -6.87
CA PHE A 250 4.81 -10.56 -8.26
C PHE A 250 6.18 -10.14 -8.78
N GLN A 251 6.24 -9.73 -10.05
CA GLN A 251 7.42 -9.10 -10.64
C GLN A 251 7.00 -7.74 -11.20
N TRP A 252 7.83 -6.71 -11.02
CA TRP A 252 7.58 -5.41 -11.65
C TRP A 252 7.40 -5.59 -13.16
N SER A 253 6.30 -5.09 -13.74
CA SER A 253 6.09 -5.15 -15.19
C SER A 253 7.00 -4.16 -15.91
N ASP A 254 7.19 -2.99 -15.32
CA ASP A 254 8.00 -1.89 -15.85
C ASP A 254 9.15 -1.51 -14.90
N SER A 255 10.18 -0.88 -15.47
CA SER A 255 11.29 -0.37 -14.67
C SER A 255 10.94 0.99 -14.10
N ASP A 256 11.25 1.19 -12.81
CA ASP A 256 11.07 2.46 -12.13
C ASP A 256 9.61 2.98 -12.23
N ALA A 257 8.62 2.09 -12.12
CA ALA A 257 7.21 2.38 -12.26
C ALA A 257 6.45 1.98 -10.99
N ASN A 258 6.26 2.92 -10.06
CA ASN A 258 5.57 2.68 -8.80
C ASN A 258 4.72 3.87 -8.35
N TYR A 259 3.80 4.30 -9.21
CA TYR A 259 2.68 5.14 -8.78
C TYR A 259 1.71 4.31 -7.95
N ILE A 260 1.22 4.89 -6.86
CA ILE A 260 0.34 4.21 -5.91
C ILE A 260 -1.04 4.83 -6.00
N GLY A 261 -2.02 3.98 -6.29
CA GLY A 261 -3.41 4.35 -6.52
C GLY A 261 -4.32 3.87 -5.39
N ILE A 262 -5.45 4.54 -5.27
CA ILE A 262 -6.58 4.24 -4.40
C ILE A 262 -7.78 4.05 -5.32
N ASP A 263 -8.51 2.96 -5.12
CA ASP A 263 -9.61 2.56 -5.97
C ASP A 263 -10.82 2.20 -5.11
N THR A 264 -12.00 2.72 -5.45
CA THR A 264 -13.18 2.57 -4.61
C THR A 264 -14.45 2.37 -5.41
N ARG A 265 -15.40 1.69 -4.76
CA ARG A 265 -16.74 1.49 -5.31
C ARG A 265 -17.78 1.40 -4.21
N ASP A 266 -18.85 2.17 -4.33
CA ASP A 266 -20.07 2.03 -3.55
C ASP A 266 -21.25 2.64 -4.33
N ALA A 267 -22.48 2.54 -3.79
CA ALA A 267 -23.62 3.31 -4.31
C ALA A 267 -23.82 4.65 -3.60
N GLN A 268 -23.11 4.88 -2.49
CA GLN A 268 -23.23 6.09 -1.69
C GLN A 268 -21.88 6.77 -1.47
N ILE A 269 -20.95 6.07 -0.83
CA ILE A 269 -19.64 6.62 -0.45
C ILE A 269 -18.72 5.50 0.02
N VAL A 270 -17.43 5.67 -0.22
CA VAL A 270 -16.35 4.98 0.49
C VAL A 270 -15.54 6.02 1.24
N SER A 271 -15.52 5.93 2.57
CA SER A 271 -14.75 6.83 3.43
C SER A 271 -13.41 6.19 3.77
N LEU A 272 -12.33 6.94 3.53
CA LEU A 272 -10.96 6.52 3.63
C LEU A 272 -10.16 7.52 4.48
N ASP A 273 -9.15 7.03 5.18
CA ASP A 273 -8.29 7.88 6.01
C ASP A 273 -6.86 7.32 6.14
N ASN A 274 -5.95 8.14 6.68
CA ASN A 274 -4.58 7.79 7.06
C ASN A 274 -3.80 6.99 5.99
N PHE A 275 -3.93 7.40 4.74
CA PHE A 275 -3.13 6.82 3.66
C PHE A 275 -1.65 7.09 3.91
N SER A 276 -0.80 6.08 3.82
CA SER A 276 0.64 6.27 4.01
C SER A 276 1.49 5.30 3.20
N VAL A 277 2.67 5.80 2.83
CA VAL A 277 3.76 5.04 2.20
C VAL A 277 5.01 5.27 3.05
N SER A 278 5.59 4.19 3.56
CA SER A 278 6.78 4.23 4.41
C SER A 278 7.81 3.20 4.00
N THR A 279 9.08 3.41 4.30
CA THR A 279 10.08 2.33 4.16
C THR A 279 9.75 1.17 5.10
N LEU A 280 10.22 -0.05 4.77
CA LEU A 280 10.18 -1.13 5.77
C LEU A 280 11.11 -0.79 6.96
N PRO A 281 10.79 -1.26 8.18
CA PRO A 281 11.75 -1.20 9.27
C PRO A 281 12.98 -2.03 8.90
N GLU A 282 14.19 -1.48 9.05
CA GLU A 282 15.39 -2.31 8.87
C GLU A 282 15.36 -3.50 9.86
N PRO A 283 15.81 -4.70 9.44
CA PRO A 283 15.97 -5.81 10.37
C PRO A 283 16.91 -5.36 11.49
N GLY A 284 16.41 -5.26 12.72
CA GLY A 284 17.23 -4.82 13.85
C GLY A 284 18.53 -5.63 13.90
N SER A 285 19.66 -4.97 14.13
CA SER A 285 21.02 -5.52 14.00
C SER A 285 21.26 -6.85 14.75
N LEU A 286 20.44 -7.16 15.76
CA LEU A 286 20.44 -8.44 16.48
C LEU A 286 19.92 -9.62 15.64
N ALA A 287 18.96 -9.42 14.73
CA ALA A 287 18.49 -10.46 13.81
C ALA A 287 19.60 -10.90 12.84
N LEU A 288 20.43 -9.93 12.38
CA LEU A 288 21.56 -10.20 11.51
C LEU A 288 22.67 -11.02 12.22
N LEU A 289 22.95 -10.70 13.49
CA LEU A 289 23.91 -11.45 14.33
C LEU A 289 23.44 -12.87 14.66
N ALA A 290 22.13 -13.09 14.83
CA ALA A 290 21.57 -14.41 15.05
C ALA A 290 21.71 -15.32 13.81
N MET A 291 21.52 -14.78 12.60
CA MET A 291 21.73 -15.53 11.36
C MET A 291 23.19 -15.96 11.15
N ILE A 292 24.15 -15.09 11.47
CA ILE A 292 25.60 -15.42 11.35
C ILE A 292 26.03 -16.45 12.41
N SER A 293 25.47 -16.37 13.63
CA SER A 293 25.80 -17.30 14.72
C SER A 293 25.26 -18.72 14.50
N GLY A 294 24.17 -18.87 13.72
CA GLY A 294 23.61 -20.17 13.34
C GLY A 294 24.46 -20.96 12.33
N CYS A 295 25.14 -20.28 11.40
CA CYS A 295 26.00 -20.94 10.40
C CYS A 295 27.38 -21.35 10.94
N GLY A 296 27.81 -20.87 12.10
CA GLY A 296 29.15 -21.13 12.66
C GLY A 296 29.32 -22.44 13.45
N LEU A 297 28.25 -23.18 13.72
CA LEU A 297 28.28 -24.34 14.64
C LEU A 297 28.27 -25.72 13.97
N VAL A 298 28.38 -25.79 12.64
CA VAL A 298 28.54 -27.05 11.90
C VAL A 298 30.00 -27.17 11.43
N GLY A 299 30.93 -27.48 12.34
CA GLY A 299 32.34 -27.53 11.97
C GLY A 299 33.31 -28.08 13.01
N ARG A 300 33.21 -29.38 13.33
CA ARG A 300 34.32 -30.35 13.55
C ARG A 300 33.94 -31.42 14.57
N ARG A 301 33.67 -32.62 14.07
CA ARG A 301 34.11 -33.87 14.72
C ARG A 301 34.99 -34.61 13.72
N LEU A 302 36.29 -34.61 13.99
CA LEU A 302 37.24 -35.61 13.55
C LEU A 302 37.66 -36.38 14.80
#